data_AF-A0A916WTS8-F1
#
_entry.id   AF-A0A916WTS8-F1
#
_cell.length_a   1.000
_cell.length_b   1.000
_cell.length_c   1.000
_cell.angle_alpha   90.00
_cell.angle_beta   90.00
_cell.angle_gamma   90.00
#
_symmetry.space_group_name_H-M   'P 1'
#
loop_
_entity.id
_entity.type
_entity.pdbx_description
1 polymer ?
#
loop_
_entity_poly.entity_id
_entity_poly.type
_entity_poly.pdbx_seq_one_letter_code
_entity_poly.pdbx_strand_id
1 'polypeptide(L)'
;MGSDSTTRNESSNQTLATYRRSIDNIDAALIHILAERFRITKAVGEYKATHELPPADPAREETQIARLRALATESGLDPEFSEKFLRFVIDEVIHHHERIREDR
;
A
#
# COMPACT_ATOMS: atom_id res chain seq x y z
N MET A 1 12.09 21.69 43.23
CA MET A 1 12.05 20.49 42.35
C MET A 1 11.00 20.55 41.22
N GLY A 2 10.36 21.69 40.90
CA GLY A 2 9.27 21.75 39.89
C GLY A 2 9.64 22.11 38.45
N SER A 3 10.90 22.46 38.16
CA SER A 3 11.34 22.91 36.82
C SER A 3 11.84 21.79 35.90
N ASP A 4 12.27 20.65 36.46
CA ASP A 4 12.86 19.55 35.70
C ASP A 4 11.81 18.64 35.03
N SER A 5 10.61 18.55 35.62
CA SER A 5 9.49 17.76 35.09
C SER A 5 8.79 18.43 33.91
N THR A 6 8.59 19.75 33.93
CA THR A 6 7.98 20.52 32.83
C THR A 6 8.86 20.48 31.58
N THR A 7 10.17 20.68 31.74
CA THR A 7 11.15 20.69 30.63
C THR A 7 11.26 19.32 29.94
N ARG A 8 11.22 18.22 30.72
CA ARG A 8 11.25 16.84 30.20
C ARG A 8 9.98 16.46 29.43
N ASN A 9 8.83 17.00 29.84
CA ASN A 9 7.54 16.75 29.18
C ASN A 9 7.44 17.53 27.85
N GLU A 10 7.90 18.78 27.82
CA GLU A 10 8.01 19.60 26.60
C GLU A 10 8.92 18.93 25.56
N SER A 11 10.10 18.44 25.97
CA SER A 11 11.05 17.74 25.10
C SER A 11 10.49 16.42 24.55
N SER A 12 9.74 15.66 25.37
CA SER A 12 9.10 14.42 24.95
C SER A 12 8.00 14.67 23.90
N ASN A 13 7.21 15.73 24.10
CA ASN A 13 6.19 16.16 23.15
C ASN A 13 6.78 16.62 21.81
N GLN A 14 7.91 17.34 21.83
CA GLN A 14 8.60 17.75 20.60
C GLN A 14 9.20 16.55 19.83
N THR A 15 9.72 15.56 20.55
CA THR A 15 10.25 14.32 19.95
C THR A 15 9.12 13.55 19.26
N LEU A 16 7.99 13.36 19.95
CA LEU A 16 6.81 12.69 19.38
C LEU A 16 6.26 13.44 18.16
N ALA A 17 6.20 14.77 18.21
CA ALA A 17 5.78 15.59 17.08
C ALA A 17 6.70 15.41 15.86
N THR A 18 8.00 15.21 16.08
CA THR A 18 8.97 14.96 15.00
C THR A 18 8.74 13.59 14.36
N TYR A 19 8.52 12.54 15.17
CA TYR A 19 8.18 11.22 14.62
C TYR A 19 6.88 11.23 13.83
N ARG A 20 5.84 11.93 14.31
CA ARG A 20 4.58 12.06 13.58
C ARG A 20 4.74 12.75 12.24
N ARG A 21 5.52 13.84 12.16
CA ARG A 21 5.83 14.47 10.86
C ARG A 21 6.53 13.51 9.90
N SER A 22 7.43 12.67 10.38
CA SER A 22 8.08 11.66 9.53
C SER A 22 7.08 10.62 9.03
N ILE A 23 6.14 10.18 9.88
CA ILE A 23 5.05 9.27 9.49
C ILE A 23 4.16 9.93 8.44
N ASP A 24 3.71 11.17 8.66
CA ASP A 24 2.86 11.90 7.72
C ASP A 24 3.51 12.02 6.32
N ASN A 25 4.82 12.26 6.29
CA ASN A 25 5.58 12.32 5.03
C ASN A 25 5.65 10.95 4.31
N ILE A 26 5.83 9.86 5.08
CA ILE A 26 5.82 8.50 4.53
C ILE A 26 4.43 8.17 3.99
N ASP A 27 3.38 8.49 4.73
CA ASP A 27 1.99 8.26 4.34
C ASP A 27 1.64 8.99 3.04
N ALA A 28 2.07 10.25 2.90
CA ALA A 28 1.91 11.00 1.65
C ALA A 28 2.61 10.30 0.47
N ALA A 29 3.85 9.83 0.67
CA ALA A 29 4.57 9.09 -0.36
C ALA A 29 3.88 7.76 -0.73
N LEU A 30 3.37 7.03 0.27
CA LEU A 30 2.61 5.79 0.05
C LEU A 30 1.35 6.05 -0.80
N ILE A 31 0.60 7.10 -0.51
CA ILE A 31 -0.59 7.46 -1.29
C ILE A 31 -0.23 7.82 -2.74
N HIS A 32 0.82 8.60 -2.96
CA HIS A 32 1.27 8.92 -4.33
C HIS A 32 1.73 7.68 -5.10
N ILE A 33 2.46 6.77 -4.47
CA ILE A 33 2.90 5.52 -5.08
C ILE A 33 1.69 4.63 -5.42
N LEU A 34 0.72 4.52 -4.52
CA LEU A 34 -0.51 3.79 -4.77
C LEU A 34 -1.28 4.39 -5.93
N ALA A 35 -1.43 5.72 -6.00
CA ALA A 35 -2.10 6.39 -7.11
C ALA A 35 -1.47 6.03 -8.47
N GLU A 36 -0.14 6.06 -8.57
CA GLU A 36 0.56 5.64 -9.78
C GLU A 36 0.37 4.14 -10.08
N ARG A 37 0.41 3.28 -9.06
CA ARG A 37 0.14 1.85 -9.21
C ARG A 37 -1.27 1.62 -9.77
N PHE A 38 -2.28 2.30 -9.23
CA PHE A 38 -3.67 2.20 -9.68
C PHE A 38 -3.89 2.74 -11.09
N ARG A 39 -3.17 3.81 -11.47
CA ARG A 39 -3.17 4.31 -12.85
C ARG A 39 -2.69 3.25 -13.84
N ILE A 40 -1.61 2.54 -13.50
CA ILE A 40 -1.06 1.46 -14.34
C ILE A 40 -2.01 0.27 -14.37
N THR A 41 -2.54 -0.17 -13.22
CA THR A 41 -3.47 -1.30 -13.20
C THR A 41 -4.77 -0.99 -13.92
N LYS A 42 -5.25 0.26 -13.95
CA LYS A 42 -6.37 0.66 -14.80
C LYS A 42 -6.06 0.43 -16.29
N ALA A 43 -4.89 0.86 -16.77
CA ALA A 43 -4.47 0.60 -18.14
C ALA A 43 -4.35 -0.90 -18.45
N VAL A 44 -3.91 -1.71 -17.49
CA VAL A 44 -3.93 -3.18 -17.61
C VAL A 44 -5.36 -3.70 -17.74
N GLY A 45 -6.31 -3.16 -16.97
CA GLY A 45 -7.72 -3.53 -17.05
C GLY A 45 -8.34 -3.20 -18.41
N GLU A 46 -8.08 -2.00 -18.93
CA GLU A 46 -8.52 -1.58 -20.27
C GLU A 46 -7.91 -2.47 -21.36
N TYR A 47 -6.63 -2.83 -21.24
CA TYR A 47 -5.96 -3.77 -22.14
C TYR A 47 -6.62 -5.15 -22.08
N LYS A 48 -6.84 -5.69 -20.88
CA LYS A 48 -7.49 -6.99 -20.67
C LYS A 48 -8.89 -7.02 -21.28
N ALA A 49 -9.70 -5.99 -21.02
CA ALA A 49 -11.04 -5.87 -21.57
C ALA A 49 -11.04 -5.79 -23.10
N THR A 50 -10.04 -5.13 -23.70
CA THR A 50 -9.89 -5.05 -25.18
C THR A 50 -9.54 -6.39 -25.82
N HIS A 51 -8.84 -7.25 -25.11
CA HIS A 51 -8.36 -8.54 -25.61
C HIS A 51 -9.14 -9.73 -25.04
N GLU A 52 -10.32 -9.48 -24.45
CA GLU A 52 -11.19 -10.50 -23.85
C GLU A 52 -10.47 -11.37 -22.78
N LEU A 53 -9.48 -10.79 -22.10
CA LEU A 53 -8.72 -11.46 -21.05
C LEU A 53 -9.46 -11.36 -19.70
N PRO A 54 -9.33 -12.36 -18.82
CA PRO A 54 -9.99 -12.35 -17.52
C PRO A 54 -9.44 -11.23 -16.61
N PRO A 55 -10.33 -10.55 -15.84
CA PRO A 55 -9.95 -9.56 -14.83
C PRO A 55 -8.95 -10.11 -13.80
N ALA A 56 -9.23 -11.29 -13.26
CA ALA A 56 -8.35 -12.00 -12.33
C ALA A 56 -7.33 -12.90 -13.06
N ASP A 57 -6.17 -13.09 -12.45
CA ASP A 57 -5.13 -14.02 -12.89
C ASP A 57 -4.48 -14.66 -11.65
N PRO A 58 -5.01 -15.80 -11.18
CA PRO A 58 -4.57 -16.41 -9.92
C PRO A 58 -3.08 -16.73 -9.89
N ALA A 59 -2.51 -17.21 -11.01
CA ALA A 59 -1.09 -17.54 -11.08
C ALA A 59 -0.22 -16.28 -10.96
N ARG A 60 -0.64 -15.18 -11.60
CA ARG A 60 0.03 -13.88 -11.47
C ARG A 60 -0.07 -13.34 -10.05
N GLU A 61 -1.23 -13.47 -9.41
CA GLU A 61 -1.51 -13.01 -8.04
C GLU A 61 -0.66 -13.77 -7.00
N GLU A 62 -0.61 -15.10 -7.09
CA GLU A 62 0.27 -15.93 -6.24
C GLU A 62 1.74 -15.51 -6.36
N THR A 63 2.21 -15.25 -7.58
CA THR A 63 3.58 -14.78 -7.83
C THR A 63 3.84 -13.41 -7.19
N GLN A 64 2.86 -12.49 -7.21
CA GLN A 64 2.98 -11.19 -6.54
C GLN A 64 3.08 -11.35 -5.03
N ILE A 65 2.20 -12.17 -4.45
CA ILE A 65 2.16 -12.42 -3.01
C ILE A 65 3.49 -13.01 -2.56
N ALA A 66 3.99 -14.05 -3.23
CA ALA A 66 5.26 -14.68 -2.88
C ALA A 66 6.44 -13.69 -2.92
N ARG A 67 6.56 -12.90 -4.00
CA ARG A 67 7.63 -11.91 -4.15
C ARG A 67 7.56 -10.84 -3.05
N LEU A 68 6.38 -10.35 -2.73
CA LEU A 68 6.23 -9.24 -1.78
C LEU A 68 6.31 -9.70 -0.32
N ARG A 69 5.96 -10.95 -0.01
CA ARG A 69 6.30 -11.58 1.28
C ARG A 69 7.81 -11.64 1.49
N ALA A 70 8.58 -12.01 0.46
CA ALA A 70 10.04 -12.01 0.55
C ALA A 70 10.60 -10.59 0.80
N LEU A 71 10.12 -9.60 0.06
CA LEU A 71 10.51 -8.19 0.27
C LEU A 71 10.14 -7.66 1.66
N ALA A 72 8.99 -8.07 2.21
CA ALA A 72 8.59 -7.71 3.57
C ALA A 72 9.60 -8.24 4.59
N THR A 73 9.96 -9.52 4.50
CA THR A 73 10.98 -10.14 5.35
C THR A 73 12.32 -9.40 5.26
N GLU A 74 12.78 -9.10 4.04
CA GLU A 74 14.03 -8.35 3.81
C GLU A 74 14.01 -6.93 4.40
N SER A 75 12.82 -6.32 4.44
CA SER A 75 12.61 -4.96 4.96
C SER A 75 12.31 -4.92 6.47
N GLY A 76 12.28 -6.07 7.15
CA GLY A 76 11.91 -6.15 8.57
C GLY A 76 10.42 -5.92 8.84
N LEU A 77 9.57 -6.07 7.83
CA LEU A 77 8.11 -6.00 7.94
C LEU A 77 7.53 -7.41 8.11
N ASP A 78 6.49 -7.55 8.93
CA ASP A 78 5.77 -8.81 9.07
C ASP A 78 5.20 -9.27 7.71
N PRO A 79 5.60 -10.45 7.19
CA PRO A 79 5.11 -10.95 5.92
C PRO A 79 3.61 -11.28 5.93
N GLU A 80 3.01 -11.60 7.09
CA GLU A 80 1.56 -11.80 7.19
C GLU A 80 0.79 -10.50 7.02
N PHE A 81 1.26 -9.42 7.68
CA PHE A 81 0.71 -8.09 7.48
C PHE A 81 0.85 -7.63 6.03
N SER A 82 2.03 -7.81 5.42
CA SER A 82 2.28 -7.47 4.02
C SER A 82 1.30 -8.19 3.09
N GLU A 83 1.11 -9.51 3.28
CA GLU A 83 0.17 -10.27 2.47
C GLU A 83 -1.28 -9.75 2.61
N LYS A 84 -1.75 -9.46 3.84
CA LYS A 84 -3.09 -8.92 4.05
C LYS A 84 -3.30 -7.60 3.32
N PHE A 85 -2.35 -6.68 3.42
CA PHE A 85 -2.39 -5.41 2.72
C PHE A 85 -2.41 -5.60 1.19
N LEU A 86 -1.62 -6.54 0.68
CA LEU A 86 -1.53 -6.78 -0.75
C LEU A 86 -2.76 -7.47 -1.33
N ARG A 87 -3.37 -8.40 -0.59
CA ARG A 87 -4.65 -8.98 -0.97
C ARG A 87 -5.71 -7.91 -1.12
N PHE A 88 -5.83 -7.02 -0.13
CA PHE A 88 -6.73 -5.86 -0.21
C PHE A 88 -6.49 -5.02 -1.48
N VAL A 89 -5.24 -4.70 -1.80
CA VAL A 89 -4.91 -3.92 -3.01
C VAL A 89 -5.20 -4.69 -4.31
N ILE A 90 -4.98 -6.02 -4.34
CA ILE A 90 -5.28 -6.87 -5.50
C ILE A 90 -6.79 -6.96 -5.72
N ASP A 91 -7.57 -7.18 -4.66
CA ASP A 91 -9.02 -7.29 -4.71
C ASP A 91 -9.64 -6.01 -5.30
N GLU A 92 -9.18 -4.83 -4.87
CA GLU A 92 -9.63 -3.54 -5.41
C GLU A 92 -9.28 -3.39 -6.91
N VAL A 93 -8.12 -3.89 -7.33
CA VAL A 93 -7.73 -3.87 -8.75
C VAL A 93 -8.61 -4.79 -9.59
N ILE A 94 -8.91 -6.00 -9.11
CA ILE A 94 -9.79 -6.95 -9.79
C ILE A 94 -11.19 -6.35 -9.92
N HIS A 95 -11.72 -5.77 -8.84
CA HIS A 95 -13.01 -5.09 -8.86
C HIS A 95 -13.05 -3.96 -9.92
N HIS A 96 -12.00 -3.15 -10.02
CA HIS A 96 -11.91 -2.15 -11.09
C HIS A 96 -11.86 -2.76 -12.49
N HIS A 97 -11.19 -3.90 -12.68
CA HIS A 97 -11.13 -4.58 -13.98
C HIS A 97 -12.49 -5.14 -14.38
N GLU A 98 -13.25 -5.68 -13.43
CA GLU A 98 -14.62 -6.15 -13.64
C GLU A 98 -15.52 -5.01 -14.11
N ARG A 99 -15.47 -3.86 -13.42
CA ARG A 99 -16.24 -2.66 -13.81
C ARG A 99 -15.88 -2.15 -15.20
N ILE A 100 -14.59 -2.07 -15.54
CA ILE A 100 -14.15 -1.65 -16.89
C ILE A 100 -14.71 -2.56 -17.99
N ARG A 101 -14.88 -3.85 -17.68
CA ARG A 101 -15.47 -4.82 -18.61
C ARG A 101 -16.99 -4.67 -18.71
N GLU A 102 -17.67 -4.33 -17.62
CA GLU A 102 -19.13 -4.10 -17.58
C GLU A 102 -19.56 -2.79 -18.24
N ASP A 103 -18.73 -1.74 -18.14
CA ASP A 103 -18.99 -0.42 -18.73
C ASP A 103 -18.74 -0.36 -20.26
N ARG A 104 -18.40 -1.49 -20.90
CA ARG A 104 -18.20 -1.63 -22.35
C ARG A 104 -19.39 -2.27 -23.03
#